data_AF-A0A2A2QLD3-F1
#
_entry.id   AF-A0A2A2QLD3-F1
#
_cell.length_a   1.000
_cell.length_b   1.000
_cell.length_c   1.000
_cell.angle_alpha   90.00
_cell.angle_beta   90.00
_cell.angle_gamma   90.00
#
_symmetry.space_group_name_H-M   'P 1'
#
loop_
_entity.id
_entity.type
_entity.pdbx_description
1 polymer ?
#
loop_
_entity_poly.entity_id
_entity_poly.type
_entity_poly.pdbx_seq_one_letter_code
_entity_poly.pdbx_strand_id
1 'polypeptide(L)'
;MLSILIHHSKTVNAFRIIIAITGILLPYLVRLPRGGAWLAQYTEVSFGGLLFFSALNAIAWGSIILLSFIFRRLGPLLVPCVFGFSFLGWAHHTLDLSADAQAAIALLFIPIYALLPIAIGGAVGVLIDRLLTRNDKKSQQAAP
;
A
#
# COMPACT_ATOMS: atom_id res chain seq x y z
N MET A 1 -11.50 -15.56 -26.36
CA MET A 1 -12.03 -14.56 -25.41
C MET A 1 -11.94 -15.01 -23.95
N LEU A 2 -12.31 -16.25 -23.60
CA LEU A 2 -12.24 -16.77 -22.21
C LEU A 2 -10.82 -16.75 -21.60
N SER A 3 -9.79 -17.15 -22.37
CA SER A 3 -8.38 -17.16 -21.91
C SER A 3 -7.86 -15.77 -21.50
N ILE A 4 -8.22 -14.72 -22.25
CA ILE A 4 -7.80 -13.33 -21.99
C ILE A 4 -8.44 -12.79 -20.70
N LEU A 5 -9.73 -13.08 -20.49
CA LEU A 5 -10.46 -12.65 -19.30
C LEU A 5 -9.89 -13.31 -18.02
N ILE A 6 -9.57 -14.61 -18.10
CA ILE A 6 -8.94 -15.37 -17.01
C ILE A 6 -7.56 -14.81 -16.69
N HIS A 7 -6.74 -14.52 -17.70
CA HIS A 7 -5.40 -13.97 -17.48
C HIS A 7 -5.46 -12.60 -16.81
N HIS A 8 -6.36 -11.72 -17.25
CA HIS A 8 -6.51 -10.38 -16.67
C HIS A 8 -6.92 -10.45 -15.19
N SER A 9 -7.90 -11.30 -14.85
CA SER A 9 -8.34 -11.53 -13.47
C SER A 9 -7.21 -12.06 -12.57
N LYS A 10 -6.43 -13.02 -13.06
CA LYS A 10 -5.27 -13.57 -12.34
C LYS A 10 -4.21 -12.49 -12.06
N THR A 11 -3.92 -11.63 -13.03
CA THR A 11 -2.94 -10.55 -12.89
C THR A 11 -3.38 -9.52 -11.84
N VAL A 12 -4.65 -9.13 -11.82
CA VAL A 12 -5.19 -8.19 -10.81
C VAL A 12 -5.12 -8.78 -9.40
N ASN A 13 -5.48 -10.05 -9.25
CA ASN A 13 -5.42 -10.73 -7.94
C ASN A 13 -3.98 -10.88 -7.45
N ALA A 14 -3.04 -11.24 -8.34
CA ALA A 14 -1.62 -11.26 -8.00
C ALA A 14 -1.12 -9.88 -7.51
N PHE A 15 -1.56 -8.81 -8.15
CA PHE A 15 -1.19 -7.45 -7.75
C PHE A 15 -1.72 -7.09 -6.36
N ARG A 16 -2.97 -7.45 -6.04
CA ARG A 16 -3.54 -7.26 -4.69
C ARG A 16 -2.79 -8.05 -3.63
N ILE A 17 -2.39 -9.28 -3.94
CA ILE A 17 -1.56 -10.09 -3.05
C ILE A 17 -0.21 -9.42 -2.80
N ILE A 18 0.44 -8.89 -3.85
CA ILE A 18 1.70 -8.15 -3.71
C ILE A 18 1.53 -6.91 -2.82
N ILE A 19 0.42 -6.16 -2.98
CA ILE A 19 0.10 -5.01 -2.12
C ILE A 19 -0.05 -5.44 -0.66
N ALA A 20 -0.79 -6.53 -0.39
CA ALA A 20 -0.96 -7.05 0.96
C ALA A 20 0.37 -7.50 1.57
N ILE A 21 1.15 -8.30 0.84
CA ILE A 21 2.47 -8.79 1.29
C ILE A 21 3.40 -7.60 1.57
N THR A 22 3.44 -6.62 0.67
CA THR A 22 4.25 -5.40 0.86
C THR A 22 3.79 -4.66 2.11
N GLY A 23 2.48 -4.43 2.27
CA GLY A 23 1.93 -3.79 3.46
C GLY A 23 2.25 -4.53 4.76
N ILE A 24 2.18 -5.86 4.77
CA ILE A 24 2.48 -6.67 5.95
C ILE A 24 3.98 -6.60 6.29
N LEU A 25 4.86 -6.73 5.30
CA LEU A 25 6.31 -6.84 5.53
C LEU A 25 7.02 -5.50 5.69
N LEU A 26 6.51 -4.44 5.05
CA LEU A 26 7.17 -3.13 4.98
C LEU A 26 7.60 -2.58 6.35
N PRO A 27 6.78 -2.60 7.42
CA PRO A 27 7.17 -2.06 8.73
C PRO A 27 8.42 -2.73 9.31
N TYR A 28 8.62 -4.02 9.01
CA TYR A 28 9.78 -4.80 9.47
C TYR A 28 10.98 -4.59 8.55
N LEU A 29 10.76 -4.56 7.23
CA LEU A 29 11.84 -4.41 6.26
C LEU A 29 12.55 -3.06 6.38
N VAL A 30 11.79 -1.97 6.61
CA VAL A 30 12.39 -0.63 6.76
C VAL A 30 13.18 -0.46 8.06
N ARG A 31 13.08 -1.41 9.00
CA ARG A 31 13.88 -1.40 10.24
C ARG A 31 15.26 -2.02 10.05
N LEU A 32 15.45 -2.91 9.08
CA LEU A 32 16.72 -3.60 8.84
C LEU A 32 17.91 -2.64 8.68
N PRO A 33 17.82 -1.51 7.95
CA PRO A 33 18.94 -0.57 7.82
C PRO A 33 19.36 0.10 9.13
N ARG A 34 18.50 0.11 10.16
CA ARG A 34 18.79 0.67 11.49
C ARG A 34 19.42 -0.34 12.45
N GLY A 35 19.50 -1.62 12.06
CA GLY A 35 20.09 -2.70 12.84
C GLY A 35 19.09 -3.55 13.62
N GLY A 36 19.57 -4.67 14.17
CA GLY A 36 18.74 -5.70 14.81
C GLY A 36 17.92 -5.21 16.00
N ALA A 37 18.45 -4.27 16.80
CA ALA A 37 17.72 -3.69 17.93
C ALA A 37 16.43 -2.97 17.50
N TRP A 38 16.44 -2.32 16.33
CA TRP A 38 15.26 -1.64 15.80
C TRP A 38 14.18 -2.61 15.32
N LEU A 39 14.59 -3.76 14.78
CA LEU A 39 13.68 -4.83 14.40
C LEU A 39 13.10 -5.51 15.65
N ALA A 40 13.94 -5.76 16.67
CA ALA A 40 13.56 -6.36 17.94
C ALA A 40 12.41 -5.59 18.63
N GLN A 41 12.39 -4.25 18.52
CA GLN A 41 11.27 -3.43 19.00
C GLN A 41 9.90 -3.85 18.44
N TYR A 42 9.85 -4.47 17.25
CA TYR A 42 8.62 -4.91 16.58
C TYR A 42 8.40 -6.42 16.67
N THR A 43 9.48 -7.21 16.86
CA THR A 43 9.43 -8.68 16.82
C THR A 43 9.49 -9.35 18.18
N GLU A 44 10.12 -8.73 19.17
CA GLU A 44 10.19 -9.22 20.56
C GLU A 44 8.94 -8.83 21.37
N VAL A 45 7.80 -8.88 20.70
CA VAL A 45 6.47 -8.76 21.30
C VAL A 45 5.81 -10.14 21.31
N SER A 46 4.71 -10.28 22.06
CA SER A 46 3.93 -11.51 22.03
C SER A 46 3.40 -11.79 20.61
N PHE A 47 3.12 -13.05 20.30
CA PHE A 47 2.48 -13.43 19.03
C PHE A 47 1.18 -12.64 18.76
N GLY A 48 0.41 -12.35 19.81
CA GLY A 48 -0.76 -11.48 19.73
C GLY A 48 -0.43 -10.05 19.32
N GLY A 49 0.69 -9.50 19.79
CA GLY A 49 1.21 -8.19 19.38
C GLY A 49 1.55 -8.13 17.88
N LEU A 50 2.22 -9.17 17.36
CA LEU A 50 2.52 -9.27 15.92
C LEU A 50 1.25 -9.29 15.06
N LEU A 51 0.27 -10.12 15.44
CA LEU A 51 -1.02 -10.19 14.74
C LEU A 51 -1.78 -8.87 14.82
N PHE A 52 -1.79 -8.24 15.99
CA PHE A 52 -2.44 -6.95 16.19
C PHE A 52 -1.82 -5.85 15.31
N PHE A 53 -0.49 -5.75 15.26
CA PHE A 53 0.20 -4.80 14.38
C PHE A 53 -0.07 -5.07 12.91
N SER A 54 -0.03 -6.33 12.49
CA SER A 54 -0.36 -6.70 11.11
C SER A 54 -1.81 -6.35 10.75
N ALA A 55 -2.75 -6.58 11.68
CA ALA A 55 -4.17 -6.28 11.49
C ALA A 55 -4.44 -4.77 11.44
N LEU A 56 -3.81 -3.97 12.30
CA LEU A 56 -3.91 -2.52 12.24
C LEU A 56 -3.33 -1.96 10.94
N ASN A 57 -2.19 -2.51 10.50
CA ASN A 57 -1.60 -2.07 9.24
C ASN A 57 -2.45 -2.44 8.02
N ALA A 58 -3.41 -3.36 8.17
CA ALA A 58 -4.41 -3.66 7.15
C ALA A 58 -5.32 -2.50 6.80
N ILE A 59 -5.45 -1.50 7.67
CA ILE A 59 -6.14 -0.25 7.32
C ILE A 59 -5.45 0.39 6.10
N ALA A 60 -4.12 0.45 6.11
CA ALA A 60 -3.37 1.08 5.05
C ALA A 60 -3.35 0.24 3.77
N TRP A 61 -2.83 -0.99 3.80
CA TRP A 61 -2.75 -1.82 2.59
C TRP A 61 -4.13 -2.26 2.09
N GLY A 62 -5.09 -2.48 2.99
CA GLY A 62 -6.46 -2.80 2.66
C GLY A 62 -7.17 -1.65 1.94
N SER A 63 -6.91 -0.39 2.32
CA SER A 63 -7.46 0.76 1.61
C SER A 63 -6.94 0.86 0.16
N ILE A 64 -5.67 0.52 -0.09
CA ILE A 64 -5.11 0.47 -1.45
C ILE A 64 -5.76 -0.68 -2.25
N ILE A 65 -5.99 -1.84 -1.62
CA ILE A 65 -6.73 -2.94 -2.26
C ILE A 65 -8.15 -2.52 -2.58
N LEU A 66 -8.85 -1.81 -1.70
CA LEU A 66 -10.19 -1.27 -1.97
C LEU A 66 -10.16 -0.29 -3.15
N LEU A 67 -9.17 0.61 -3.19
CA LEU A 67 -8.96 1.51 -4.33
C LEU A 67 -8.76 0.74 -5.63
N SER A 68 -8.08 -0.42 -5.62
CA SER A 68 -7.84 -1.22 -6.82
C SER A 68 -9.10 -1.62 -7.59
N PHE A 69 -10.27 -1.64 -6.94
CA PHE A 69 -11.54 -1.94 -7.61
C PHE A 69 -12.09 -0.76 -8.43
N ILE A 70 -11.59 0.45 -8.20
CA ILE A 70 -12.02 1.67 -8.91
C ILE A 70 -11.24 1.84 -10.22
N PHE A 71 -10.01 1.34 -10.27
CA PHE A 71 -9.11 1.49 -11.41
C PHE A 71 -9.47 0.55 -12.56
N ARG A 72 -9.38 1.06 -13.80
CA ARG A 72 -9.54 0.25 -15.01
C ARG A 72 -8.23 -0.38 -15.47
N ARG A 73 -7.10 0.21 -15.09
CA ARG A 73 -5.74 -0.25 -15.41
C ARG A 73 -4.93 -0.46 -14.13
N LEU A 74 -4.02 -1.42 -14.19
CA LEU A 74 -3.08 -1.69 -13.09
C LEU A 74 -1.99 -0.61 -12.97
N GLY A 75 -1.58 0.02 -14.07
CA GLY A 75 -0.51 1.03 -14.06
C GLY A 75 -0.79 2.20 -13.10
N PRO A 76 -1.94 2.89 -13.22
CA PRO A 76 -2.26 4.02 -12.33
C PRO A 76 -2.48 3.63 -10.86
N LEU A 77 -2.72 2.34 -10.56
CA LEU A 77 -2.78 1.83 -9.18
C LEU A 77 -1.42 1.89 -8.46
N LEU A 78 -0.31 2.00 -9.19
CA LEU A 78 1.00 2.23 -8.57
C LEU A 78 1.09 3.56 -7.83
N VAL A 79 0.30 4.57 -8.21
CA VAL A 79 0.36 5.91 -7.61
C VAL A 79 -0.07 5.89 -6.14
N PRO A 80 -1.25 5.37 -5.75
CA PRO A 80 -1.59 5.23 -4.33
C PRO A 80 -0.63 4.29 -3.59
N CYS A 81 -0.05 3.27 -4.25
CA CYS A 81 0.96 2.41 -3.64
C CYS A 81 2.21 3.19 -3.25
N VAL A 82 2.77 3.99 -4.16
CA VAL A 82 3.97 4.80 -3.89
C VAL A 82 3.69 5.78 -2.76
N PHE A 83 2.60 6.55 -2.84
CA PHE A 83 2.30 7.53 -1.79
C PHE A 83 2.08 6.88 -0.42
N GLY A 84 1.26 5.83 -0.36
CA GLY A 84 0.96 5.12 0.88
C GLY A 84 2.18 4.44 1.48
N PHE A 85 2.87 3.61 0.69
CA PHE A 85 4.02 2.84 1.18
C PHE A 85 5.25 3.71 1.45
N SER A 86 5.47 4.80 0.72
CA SER A 86 6.53 5.74 1.08
C SER A 86 6.27 6.40 2.43
N PHE A 87 5.03 6.84 2.69
CA PHE A 87 4.67 7.40 3.99
C PHE A 87 4.81 6.36 5.12
N LEU A 88 4.24 5.16 4.94
CA LEU A 88 4.36 4.07 5.92
C LEU A 88 5.82 3.70 6.19
N GLY A 89 6.60 3.54 5.13
CA GLY A 89 8.02 3.20 5.24
C GLY A 89 8.79 4.28 6.00
N TRP A 90 8.56 5.56 5.69
CA TRP A 90 9.18 6.67 6.41
C TRP A 90 8.76 6.72 7.89
N ALA A 91 7.47 6.59 8.18
CA ALA A 91 6.97 6.64 9.55
C ALA A 91 7.50 5.47 10.40
N HIS A 92 7.46 4.25 9.87
CA HIS A 92 8.03 3.09 10.55
C HIS A 92 9.54 3.15 10.64
N HIS A 93 10.26 3.75 9.69
CA HIS A 93 11.72 3.90 9.77
C HIS A 93 12.17 4.92 10.83
N THR A 94 11.33 5.91 11.14
CA THR A 94 11.69 7.03 12.02
C THR A 94 11.16 6.90 13.45
N LEU A 95 10.14 6.08 13.67
CA LEU A 95 9.56 5.87 14.99
C LEU A 95 10.51 5.06 15.89
N ASP A 96 11.02 5.65 16.96
CA ASP A 96 11.77 4.92 17.99
C ASP A 96 10.84 4.56 19.15
N LEU A 97 10.58 3.26 19.35
CA LEU A 97 9.72 2.80 20.46
C LEU A 97 10.43 2.84 21.82
N SER A 98 11.76 2.94 21.83
CA SER A 98 12.54 3.00 23.07
C SER A 98 12.64 4.42 23.64
N ALA A 99 12.35 5.43 22.82
CA ALA A 99 12.51 6.82 23.19
C ALA A 99 11.41 7.31 24.15
N ASP A 100 10.20 6.75 24.07
CA ASP A 100 9.06 7.17 24.87
C ASP A 100 7.95 6.11 24.94
N ALA A 101 7.25 6.04 26.08
CA ALA A 101 6.14 5.09 26.27
C ALA A 101 4.92 5.42 25.37
N GLN A 102 4.73 6.69 25.02
CA GLN A 102 3.67 7.10 24.09
C GLN A 102 4.00 6.75 22.63
N ALA A 103 5.25 6.40 22.31
CA ALA A 103 5.64 6.01 20.96
C ALA A 103 4.88 4.77 20.46
N ALA A 104 4.46 3.88 21.36
CA ALA A 104 3.62 2.74 21.03
C ALA A 104 2.23 3.17 20.49
N ILE A 105 1.70 4.31 20.94
CA ILE A 105 0.43 4.87 20.45
C ILE A 105 0.57 5.28 18.98
N ALA A 106 1.75 5.72 18.53
CA ALA A 106 1.98 6.06 17.14
C ALA A 106 1.75 4.86 16.20
N LEU A 107 1.97 3.62 16.66
CA LEU A 107 1.69 2.41 15.87
C LEU A 107 0.21 2.27 15.49
N LEU A 108 -0.70 2.79 16.31
CA LEU A 108 -2.14 2.82 16.01
C LEU A 108 -2.47 3.90 14.97
N PHE A 109 -1.82 5.05 15.05
CA PHE A 109 -2.15 6.21 14.21
C PHE A 109 -1.43 6.23 12.87
N ILE A 110 -0.23 5.65 12.75
CA ILE A 110 0.51 5.57 11.48
C ILE A 110 -0.36 5.05 10.33
N PRO A 111 -1.03 3.88 10.42
CA PRO A 111 -1.84 3.39 9.31
C PRO A 111 -3.08 4.24 9.04
N ILE A 112 -3.60 4.96 10.04
CA ILE A 112 -4.71 5.92 9.88
C ILE A 112 -4.21 7.16 9.13
N TYR A 113 -3.08 7.73 9.52
CA TYR A 113 -2.47 8.87 8.84
C TYR A 113 -2.03 8.53 7.42
N ALA A 114 -1.67 7.27 7.15
CA ALA A 114 -1.37 6.79 5.81
C ALA A 114 -2.56 6.88 4.85
N LEU A 115 -3.80 6.92 5.36
CA LEU A 115 -4.99 7.10 4.52
C LEU A 115 -4.97 8.41 3.73
N LEU A 116 -4.37 9.48 4.28
CA LEU A 116 -4.28 10.76 3.59
C LEU A 116 -3.39 10.71 2.34
N PRO A 117 -2.10 10.30 2.40
CA PRO A 117 -1.28 10.15 1.21
C PRO A 117 -1.84 9.07 0.27
N ILE A 118 -2.44 7.99 0.78
CA ILE A 118 -3.12 6.99 -0.06
C ILE A 118 -4.29 7.63 -0.83
N ALA A 119 -5.12 8.44 -0.19
CA ALA A 119 -6.24 9.12 -0.84
C ALA A 119 -5.76 10.12 -1.89
N ILE A 120 -4.70 10.88 -1.60
CA ILE A 120 -4.07 11.79 -2.56
C ILE A 120 -3.54 11.00 -3.76
N GLY A 121 -2.75 9.95 -3.52
CA GLY A 121 -2.23 9.10 -4.59
C GLY A 121 -3.34 8.39 -5.37
N GLY A 122 -4.43 8.02 -4.70
CA GLY A 122 -5.61 7.44 -5.31
C GLY A 122 -6.34 8.42 -6.23
N ALA A 123 -6.54 9.66 -5.79
CA ALA A 123 -7.15 10.71 -6.60
C ALA A 123 -6.31 11.02 -7.85
N VAL A 124 -4.98 11.14 -7.69
CA VAL A 124 -4.04 11.35 -8.80
C VAL A 124 -4.06 10.14 -9.76
N GLY A 125 -4.03 8.93 -9.21
CA GLY A 125 -4.11 7.70 -10.00
C GLY A 125 -5.39 7.62 -10.81
N VAL A 126 -6.55 7.92 -10.21
CA VAL A 126 -7.85 7.92 -10.91
C VAL A 126 -7.87 8.96 -12.03
N LEU A 127 -7.27 10.13 -11.81
CA LEU A 127 -7.12 11.13 -12.86
C LEU A 127 -6.29 10.61 -14.03
N ILE A 128 -5.14 9.99 -13.75
CA ILE A 128 -4.27 9.38 -14.78
C ILE A 128 -5.01 8.28 -15.54
N ASP A 129 -5.71 7.38 -14.85
CA ASP A 129 -6.49 6.29 -15.46
C ASP A 129 -7.57 6.83 -16.43
N ARG A 130 -8.26 7.90 -16.02
CA ARG A 130 -9.24 8.58 -16.86
C ARG A 130 -8.61 9.24 -18.08
N LEU A 131 -7.45 9.89 -17.94
CA LEU A 131 -6.74 10.53 -19.06
C LEU A 131 -6.27 9.49 -20.08
N LEU A 132 -5.64 8.40 -19.62
CA LEU A 132 -5.19 7.31 -20.49
C LEU A 132 -6.36 6.67 -21.23
N THR A 133 -7.47 6.40 -20.52
CA THR A 133 -8.66 5.80 -21.16
C THR A 133 -9.30 6.72 -22.19
N ARG A 134 -9.26 8.05 -21.99
CA ARG A 134 -9.78 9.03 -22.97
C ARG A 134 -8.91 9.07 -24.22
N ASN A 135 -7.59 9.05 -24.06
CA ASN A 135 -6.65 9.09 -25.18
C ASN A 135 -6.79 7.86 -26.06
N ASP A 136 -6.93 6.66 -25.48
CA ASP A 136 -7.10 5.43 -26.25
C ASP A 136 -8.38 5.44 -27.10
N LYS A 137 -9.48 5.97 -26.57
CA LYS A 137 -10.73 6.13 -27.34
C LYS A 137 -10.56 7.09 -28.52
N LYS A 138 -9.86 8.21 -28.30
CA LYS A 138 -9.61 9.21 -29.35
C LYS A 138 -8.73 8.62 -30.46
N SER A 139 -7.70 7.85 -30.11
CA SER A 139 -6.83 7.18 -31.08
C SER A 139 -7.58 6.13 -31.92
N GLN A 140 -8.52 5.40 -31.33
CA GLN A 140 -9.36 4.44 -32.06
C GLN A 140 -10.34 5.11 -33.03
N GLN A 141 -10.88 6.28 -32.69
CA GLN A 141 -11.76 7.05 -33.57
C GLN A 141 -11.03 7.73 -34.73
N ALA A 142 -9.72 7.93 -34.61
CA ALA A 142 -8.87 8.54 -35.63
C ALA A 142 -8.21 7.51 -36.57
N ALA A 143 -8.39 6.20 -36.32
CA ALA A 143 -7.91 5.15 -37.21
C ALA A 143 -8.90 4.98 -38.38
N PRO A 144 -8.42 4.98 -39.65
CA PRO A 144 -9.25 4.87 -40.85
C PRO A 144 -9.91 3.50 -41.02
#